data_AF-A0A966SW53-F1
#
_entry.id   AF-A0A966SW53-F1
#
_cell.length_a   1.000
_cell.length_b   1.000
_cell.length_c   1.000
_cell.angle_alpha   90.00
_cell.angle_beta   90.00
_cell.angle_gamma   90.00
#
_symmetry.space_group_name_H-M   'P 1'
#
loop_
_entity.id
_entity.type
_entity.pdbx_description
1 polymer ?
#
loop_
_entity_poly.entity_id
_entity_poly.type
_entity_poly.pdbx_seq_one_letter_code
_entity_poly.pdbx_strand_id
1 'polypeptide(L)' 'RISEYVCLEHQGYARTKAIAWWTKRSDKPAPVMIDQAIQEAKTIRTASQILVSFASKYPEIKRYDFDRSMSA' A
#
# COMPACT_ATOMS: atom_id res chain seq x y z
N ARG A 1 10.03 -10.35 8.50
CA ARG A 1 9.15 -9.18 8.27
C ARG A 1 9.37 -8.69 6.84
N ILE A 2 8.32 -8.53 6.04
CA ILE A 2 8.38 -7.99 4.67
C ILE A 2 7.73 -6.61 4.70
N SER A 3 8.32 -5.63 4.00
CA SER A 3 7.87 -4.23 4.02
C SER A 3 7.86 -3.66 2.61
N GLU A 4 6.87 -2.81 2.31
CA GLU A 4 6.89 -1.89 1.17
C GLU A 4 7.09 -0.46 1.68
N TYR A 5 7.62 0.41 0.82
CA TYR A 5 7.78 1.84 1.10
C TYR A 5 7.03 2.65 0.05
N VAL A 6 6.32 3.69 0.50
CA VAL A 6 5.55 4.60 -0.36
C VAL A 6 5.95 6.04 -0.09
N CYS A 7 6.17 6.81 -1.16
CA CYS A 7 6.62 8.20 -1.07
C CYS A 7 5.50 9.15 -1.50
N LEU A 8 4.59 9.50 -0.57
CA LEU A 8 3.39 10.26 -0.89
C LEU A 8 3.65 11.76 -1.17
N GLU A 9 4.67 12.38 -0.59
CA GLU A 9 5.03 13.80 -0.84
C GLU A 9 6.00 13.99 -2.02
N HIS A 10 6.51 12.91 -2.59
CA HIS A 10 7.37 13.00 -3.77
C HIS A 10 6.56 13.52 -4.98
N GLN A 11 7.25 13.94 -6.04
CA GLN A 11 6.67 14.24 -7.35
C GLN A 11 6.94 13.13 -8.38
N GLY A 12 6.21 13.14 -9.50
CA GLY A 12 6.45 12.24 -10.63
C GLY A 12 6.16 10.76 -10.34
N TYR A 13 7.00 9.87 -10.88
CA TYR A 13 6.74 8.42 -10.88
C TYR A 13 6.54 7.81 -9.48
N ALA A 14 7.34 8.25 -8.49
CA ALA A 14 7.22 7.78 -7.11
C ALA A 14 5.84 8.11 -6.51
N ARG A 15 5.34 9.33 -6.78
CA ARG A 15 3.98 9.75 -6.37
C ARG A 15 2.92 8.91 -7.04
N THR A 16 3.00 8.73 -8.35
CA THR A 16 2.03 7.94 -9.12
C THR A 16 1.93 6.51 -8.57
N LYS A 17 3.07 5.87 -8.25
CA LYS A 17 3.08 4.56 -7.59
C LYS A 17 2.47 4.59 -6.19
N ALA A 18 2.77 5.61 -5.39
CA ALA A 18 2.24 5.75 -4.03
C ALA A 18 0.71 5.93 -4.05
N ILE A 19 0.17 6.77 -4.95
CA ILE A 19 -1.28 6.94 -5.14
C ILE A 19 -1.91 5.60 -5.52
N ALA A 20 -1.37 4.92 -6.54
CA ALA A 20 -1.90 3.63 -6.99
C ALA A 20 -1.85 2.55 -5.88
N TRP A 21 -0.83 2.58 -5.02
CA TRP A 21 -0.73 1.69 -3.86
C TRP A 21 -1.81 2.01 -2.81
N TRP A 22 -2.06 3.29 -2.55
CA TRP A 22 -3.02 3.76 -1.54
C TRP A 22 -4.47 3.50 -1.96
N THR A 23 -4.85 3.81 -3.20
CA THR A 23 -6.22 3.61 -3.73
C THR A 23 -6.67 2.14 -3.68
N LYS A 24 -5.73 1.19 -3.71
CA LYS A 24 -6.06 -0.23 -3.55
C LYS A 24 -6.38 -0.64 -2.11
N ARG A 25 -6.06 0.21 -1.14
CA ARG A 25 -6.19 -0.05 0.31
C ARG A 25 -7.20 0.87 0.99
N SER A 26 -7.47 2.03 0.41
CA SER A 26 -8.40 3.02 0.94
C SER A 26 -9.39 3.46 -0.12
N ASP A 27 -10.62 3.72 0.29
CA ASP A 27 -11.65 4.35 -0.56
C ASP A 27 -11.50 5.89 -0.57
N LYS A 28 -10.65 6.43 0.33
CA LYS A 28 -10.29 7.85 0.36
C LYS A 28 -9.15 8.15 -0.62
N PRO A 29 -9.09 9.37 -1.16
CA PRO A 29 -7.95 9.79 -1.98
C PRO A 29 -6.64 9.67 -1.21
N ALA A 30 -5.55 9.42 -1.93
CA ALA A 30 -4.22 9.36 -1.33
C ALA A 30 -3.83 10.74 -0.78
N PRO A 31 -3.48 10.85 0.52
CA PRO A 31 -3.10 12.12 1.11
C PRO A 31 -1.88 12.71 0.40
N VAL A 32 -1.80 14.03 0.44
CA VAL A 32 -0.65 14.77 -0.11
C VAL A 32 0.45 14.84 0.93
N MET A 33 0.09 15.12 2.19
CA MET A 33 1.03 15.28 3.30
C MET A 33 1.24 13.97 4.08
N ILE A 34 2.46 13.71 4.51
CA ILE A 34 2.82 12.52 5.28
C ILE A 34 2.12 12.50 6.65
N ASP A 35 1.93 13.66 7.28
CA ASP A 35 1.24 13.73 8.58
C ASP A 35 -0.20 13.18 8.50
N GLN A 36 -0.92 13.55 7.42
CA GLN A 36 -2.26 13.01 7.15
C GLN A 36 -2.20 11.50 6.86
N ALA A 37 -1.20 11.08 6.08
CA ALA A 37 -0.99 9.66 5.79
C ALA A 37 -0.77 8.82 7.05
N ILE A 38 0.00 9.32 8.03
CA ILE A 38 0.26 8.65 9.30
C ILE A 38 -1.04 8.50 10.11
N GLN A 39 -1.88 9.53 10.13
CA GLN A 39 -3.17 9.50 10.81
C GLN A 39 -4.12 8.47 10.17
N GLU A 40 -4.16 8.43 8.83
CA GLU A 40 -5.04 7.54 8.07
C GLU A 40 -4.51 6.11 7.89
N ALA A 41 -3.21 5.86 8.08
CA ALA A 41 -2.58 4.56 7.83
C ALA A 41 -3.20 3.41 8.63
N LYS A 42 -3.82 3.70 9.78
CA LYS A 42 -4.52 2.70 10.60
C LYS A 42 -5.91 2.32 10.06
N THR A 43 -6.43 3.09 9.11
CA THR A 43 -7.78 2.96 8.56
C THR A 43 -7.81 2.26 7.20
N ILE A 44 -6.66 2.14 6.55
CA ILE A 44 -6.56 1.47 5.24
C ILE A 44 -6.55 -0.05 5.42
N ARG A 45 -7.05 -0.76 4.41
CA ARG A 45 -7.08 -2.23 4.40
C ARG A 45 -5.68 -2.82 4.52
N THR A 46 -5.55 -3.80 5.40
CA THR A 46 -4.35 -4.62 5.54
C THR A 46 -4.57 -5.93 4.79
N ALA A 47 -3.59 -6.34 3.99
CA ALA A 47 -3.66 -7.61 3.28
C ALA A 47 -3.61 -8.77 4.28
N SER A 48 -4.47 -9.77 4.12
CA SER A 48 -4.45 -10.98 4.93
C SER A 48 -3.40 -11.96 4.44
N GLN A 49 -3.10 -11.93 3.13
CA GLN A 49 -2.09 -12.78 2.51
C GLN A 49 -1.27 -11.97 1.50
N ILE A 50 0.02 -12.30 1.41
CA ILE A 50 0.94 -11.73 0.43
C ILE A 50 1.74 -12.83 -0.25
N LEU A 51 1.93 -12.70 -1.57
CA LEU A 51 2.89 -13.50 -2.32
C LEU A 51 4.16 -12.69 -2.51
N VAL A 52 5.27 -13.25 -2.04
CA VAL A 52 6.59 -12.57 -2.04
C VAL A 52 7.57 -13.35 -2.91
N SER A 53 8.27 -12.65 -3.78
CA SER A 53 9.41 -13.21 -4.53
C SER A 53 10.72 -12.77 -3.87
N PHE A 54 11.65 -13.72 -3.74
CA PHE A 54 13.00 -13.50 -3.20
C PHE A 54 14.09 -13.62 -4.28
N ALA A 55 13.72 -13.55 -5.56
CA ALA A 55 14.65 -13.74 -6.68
C ALA A 55 15.60 -12.53 -6.89
N SER A 56 15.22 -11.35 -6.42
CA SER A 56 15.97 -10.10 -6.56
C SER A 56 16.72 -9.76 -5.26
N LYS A 57 17.62 -8.76 -5.30
CA LYS A 57 18.34 -8.24 -4.12
C LYS A 57 17.42 -7.87 -2.95
N TYR A 58 16.21 -7.40 -3.25
CA TYR A 58 15.20 -7.06 -2.24
C TYR A 58 13.93 -7.88 -2.48
N PRO A 59 13.27 -8.37 -1.42
CA PRO A 59 12.00 -9.08 -1.56
C PRO A 59 10.95 -8.21 -2.25
N GLU A 60 10.19 -8.81 -3.16
CA GLU A 60 9.15 -8.12 -3.91
C GLU A 60 7.78 -8.72 -3.61
N ILE A 61 6.85 -7.90 -3.11
CA ILE A 61 5.44 -8.30 -2.99
C ILE A 61 4.84 -8.31 -4.40
N LYS A 62 4.54 -9.50 -4.92
CA LYS A 62 3.96 -9.69 -6.26
C LYS A 62 2.44 -9.64 -6.23
N ARG A 63 1.83 -10.08 -5.12
CA ARG A 63 0.38 -10.08 -4.92
C ARG A 63 0.04 -9.85 -3.46
N TYR A 64 -1.10 -9.21 -3.23
CA TYR A 64 -1.74 -9.09 -1.92
C TYR A 64 -3.22 -9.41 -2.10
N ASP A 65 -3.76 -10.17 -1.16
CA ASP A 65 -5.19 -10.42 -1.07
C ASP A 65 -5.68 -9.71 0.20
N PHE A 66 -6.62 -8.78 0.02
CA PHE A 66 -7.38 -8.22 1.14
C PHE A 66 -8.48 -9.20 1.41
N ASP A 67 -8.59 -9.68 2.66
CA ASP A 67 -9.59 -10.68 3.01
C ASP A 67 -10.94 -10.22 2.48
N ARG A 68 -11.62 -11.11 1.74
CA ARG A 68 -12.97 -10.84 1.30
C ARG A 68 -13.81 -11.14 2.53
N SER A 69 -13.89 -10.18 3.46
CA SER A 69 -14.87 -10.26 4.55
C SER A 69 -16.18 -10.60 3.87
N MET A 70 -16.70 -11.80 4.16
CA MET A 70 -17.88 -12.32 3.51
C MET A 70 -18.94 -11.23 3.50
N SER A 71 -19.31 -10.78 2.31
CA SER A 71 -20.62 -10.18 2.11
C SER A 71 -21.61 -11.31 2.38
N ALA A 72 -22.04 -11.42 3.63
CA ALA A 72 -23.26 -12.12 3.99
C ALA A 72 -24.45 -11.29 3.51
#